data_AF-A0A924YWI9-F1
#
_entry.id   AF-A0A924YWI9-F1
#
_cell.length_a   1.000
_cell.length_b   1.000
_cell.length_c   1.000
_cell.angle_alpha   90.00
_cell.angle_beta   90.00
_cell.angle_gamma   90.00
#
_symmetry.space_group_name_H-M   'P 1'
#
loop_
_entity.id
_entity.type
_entity.pdbx_description
1 polymer ?
#
loop_
_entity_poly.entity_id
_entity_poly.type
_entity_poly.pdbx_seq_one_letter_code
_entity_poly.pdbx_strand_id
1 'polypeptide(L)'
;MNSILRFIGAALILATLVWTLTANLAIAPVQAAIRQLEEAPGQMVYQSRQTLKDEHGDSWQAIAFKRVRPDGTAHIYLRLVGFPGTADLDHSQPLTLTSSLGKTLTAADVSQDMFTDKTQIKTDMGQYDLQPILMQLESAIPLQLTLPTLDQGKISLNVSPTVVKEWRSLTDQK
;
A
#
# COMPACT_ATOMS: atom_id res chain seq x y z
N MET A 1 49.47 24.69 -30.32
CA MET A 1 48.78 24.92 -29.03
C MET A 1 47.27 24.69 -29.12
N ASN A 2 46.58 25.28 -30.10
CA ASN A 2 45.11 25.24 -30.20
C ASN A 2 44.51 23.83 -30.47
N SER A 3 45.24 22.93 -31.13
CA SER A 3 44.77 21.56 -31.40
C SER A 3 44.71 20.72 -30.11
N ILE A 4 45.75 20.81 -29.27
CA ILE A 4 45.85 20.07 -27.99
C ILE A 4 44.75 20.50 -27.02
N LEU A 5 44.45 21.81 -26.96
CA LEU A 5 43.38 22.34 -26.12
C LEU A 5 41.98 21.86 -26.57
N ARG A 6 41.76 21.67 -27.87
CA ARG A 6 40.51 21.12 -28.43
C ARG A 6 40.36 19.62 -28.14
N PHE A 7 41.45 18.85 -28.18
CA PHE A 7 41.44 17.44 -27.80
C PHE A 7 41.14 17.24 -26.31
N ILE A 8 41.71 18.07 -25.43
CA ILE A 8 41.42 18.04 -23.99
C ILE A 8 39.94 18.39 -23.73
N GLY A 9 39.41 19.42 -24.41
CA GLY A 9 37.99 19.78 -24.32
C GLY A 9 37.06 18.65 -24.77
N ALA A 10 37.36 18.00 -25.90
CA ALA A 10 36.56 16.88 -26.41
C ALA A 10 36.60 15.66 -25.48
N ALA A 11 37.76 15.35 -24.89
CA ALA A 11 37.91 14.26 -23.94
C ALA A 11 37.12 14.51 -22.65
N LEU A 12 37.10 15.76 -22.15
CA LEU A 12 36.30 16.14 -20.97
C LEU A 12 34.79 16.06 -21.23
N ILE A 13 34.34 16.46 -22.42
CA ILE A 13 32.93 16.34 -22.82
C ILE A 13 32.54 14.87 -22.94
N LEU A 14 33.39 14.03 -23.53
CA LEU A 14 33.11 12.60 -23.66
C LEU A 14 33.08 11.92 -22.29
N ALA A 15 34.00 12.27 -21.40
CA ALA A 15 34.03 11.74 -20.03
C ALA A 15 32.78 12.15 -19.23
N THR A 16 32.32 13.40 -19.36
CA THR A 16 31.07 13.84 -18.72
C THR A 16 29.84 13.17 -19.32
N LEU A 17 29.80 12.94 -20.63
CA LEU A 17 28.68 12.22 -21.27
C LEU A 17 28.62 10.74 -20.87
N VAL A 18 29.78 10.08 -20.76
CA VAL A 18 29.86 8.69 -20.28
C VAL A 18 29.48 8.60 -18.80
N TRP A 19 29.87 9.58 -17.99
CA TRP A 19 29.50 9.65 -16.57
C TRP A 19 28.00 9.84 -16.38
N THR A 20 27.37 10.75 -17.14
CA THR A 20 25.92 10.95 -17.05
C THR A 20 25.13 9.76 -17.57
N LEU A 21 25.62 9.07 -18.60
CA LEU A 21 24.97 7.86 -19.13
C LEU A 21 25.05 6.68 -18.15
N THR A 22 26.19 6.50 -17.48
CA THR A 22 26.38 5.42 -16.50
C THR A 22 25.66 5.68 -15.17
N ALA A 23 25.58 6.94 -14.72
CA ALA A 23 24.84 7.30 -13.51
C ALA A 23 23.33 7.03 -13.62
N ASN A 24 22.74 7.13 -14.82
CA ASN A 24 21.32 6.84 -15.06
C ASN A 24 20.99 5.33 -15.08
N LEU A 25 22.00 4.45 -15.21
CA LEU A 25 21.79 2.99 -15.19
C LEU A 25 21.81 2.42 -13.76
N ALA A 26 22.24 3.21 -12.78
CA ALA A 26 22.27 2.86 -11.36
C ALA A 26 21.00 3.31 -10.61
N ILE A 27 19.85 3.34 -11.29
CA ILE A 27 18.56 3.47 -10.60
C ILE A 27 18.32 2.14 -9.88
N ALA A 28 18.72 2.07 -8.62
CA ALA A 28 18.37 0.94 -7.76
C ALA A 28 16.83 0.79 -7.80
N PRO A 29 16.30 -0.44 -7.93
CA PRO A 29 14.88 -0.65 -7.82
C PRO A 29 14.43 -0.06 -6.48
N VAL A 30 13.44 0.82 -6.51
CA VAL A 30 12.73 1.24 -5.29
C VAL A 30 12.20 -0.05 -4.67
N GLN A 31 12.90 -0.56 -3.66
CA GLN A 31 12.46 -1.71 -2.90
C GLN A 31 11.20 -1.28 -2.17
N ALA A 32 10.08 -1.89 -2.56
CA ALA A 32 8.82 -1.83 -1.84
C ALA A 32 9.11 -1.95 -0.34
N ALA A 33 8.64 -0.99 0.47
CA ALA A 33 8.97 -0.91 1.89
C ALA A 33 8.13 -1.91 2.71
N ILE A 34 8.18 -3.20 2.35
CA ILE A 34 7.64 -4.26 3.19
C ILE A 34 8.51 -4.38 4.43
N ARG A 35 7.93 -4.13 5.59
CA ARG A 35 8.60 -4.27 6.89
C ARG A 35 8.23 -5.61 7.50
N GLN A 36 9.23 -6.31 8.04
CA GLN A 36 9.05 -7.54 8.80
C GLN A 36 9.18 -7.23 10.29
N LEU A 37 8.26 -7.75 11.11
CA LEU A 37 8.24 -7.59 12.56
C LEU A 37 7.76 -8.88 13.22
N GLU A 38 8.40 -9.30 14.31
CA GLU A 38 7.86 -10.33 15.20
C GLU A 38 6.94 -9.64 16.24
N GLU A 39 5.64 -9.93 16.20
CA GLU A 39 4.67 -9.33 17.14
C GLU A 39 4.65 -10.07 18.49
N ALA A 40 4.92 -11.37 18.47
CA ALA A 40 4.97 -12.27 19.62
C ALA A 40 5.84 -13.49 19.25
N PRO A 41 6.31 -14.31 20.21
CA PRO A 41 7.15 -15.48 19.92
C PRO A 41 6.53 -16.37 18.84
N GLY A 42 7.19 -16.47 17.68
CA GLY A 42 6.71 -17.27 16.55
C GLY A 42 5.56 -16.67 15.73
N GLN A 43 5.20 -15.40 15.96
CA GLN A 43 4.21 -14.67 15.16
C GLN A 43 4.90 -13.56 14.34
N MET A 44 4.96 -13.78 13.03
CA MET A 44 5.60 -12.86 12.10
C MET A 44 4.58 -12.01 11.36
N VAL A 45 4.89 -10.72 11.19
CA VAL A 45 4.10 -9.78 10.40
C VAL A 45 4.94 -9.13 9.32
N TYR A 46 4.42 -9.18 8.09
CA TYR A 46 4.94 -8.45 6.94
C TYR A 46 3.95 -7.36 6.58
N GLN A 47 4.37 -6.09 6.53
CA GLN A 47 3.46 -4.97 6.30
C GLN A 47 3.96 -3.99 5.23
N SER A 48 3.05 -3.52 4.37
CA SER A 48 3.20 -2.33 3.52
C SER A 48 2.34 -1.21 4.12
N ARG A 49 2.91 -0.01 4.23
CA ARG A 49 2.25 1.16 4.82
C ARG A 49 2.31 2.33 3.85
N GLN A 50 1.14 2.87 3.53
CA GLN A 50 0.96 3.93 2.55
C GLN A 50 0.05 5.01 3.11
N THR A 51 0.34 6.26 2.82
CA THR A 51 -0.55 7.38 3.15
C THR A 51 -1.36 7.72 1.92
N LEU A 52 -2.68 7.58 2.03
CA LEU A 52 -3.66 7.90 1.00
C LEU A 52 -4.35 9.22 1.35
N LYS A 53 -5.03 9.80 0.36
CA LYS A 53 -5.85 11.00 0.49
C LYS A 53 -7.27 10.66 0.07
N ASP A 54 -8.25 11.16 0.82
CA ASP A 54 -9.64 11.13 0.38
C ASP A 54 -9.99 12.34 -0.50
N GLU A 55 -11.24 12.40 -0.93
CA GLU A 55 -11.77 13.49 -1.74
C GLU A 55 -11.75 14.87 -1.06
N HIS A 56 -11.68 14.92 0.27
CA HIS A 56 -11.60 16.16 1.06
C HIS A 56 -10.15 16.58 1.36
N GLY A 57 -9.18 15.74 1.02
CA GLY A 57 -7.75 15.97 1.24
C GLY A 57 -7.24 15.48 2.60
N ASP A 58 -8.09 14.82 3.39
CA ASP A 58 -7.71 14.24 4.67
C ASP A 58 -6.82 13.02 4.46
N SER A 59 -5.91 12.81 5.42
CA SER A 59 -4.91 11.76 5.32
C SER A 59 -5.42 10.46 5.91
N TRP A 60 -5.27 9.38 5.13
CA TRP A 60 -5.60 8.02 5.55
C TRP A 60 -4.36 7.16 5.56
N GLN A 61 -4.15 6.41 6.64
CA GLN A 61 -3.11 5.40 6.66
C GLN A 61 -3.68 4.07 6.19
N ALA A 62 -3.19 3.57 5.04
CA ALA A 62 -3.43 2.23 4.56
C ALA A 62 -2.27 1.31 4.95
N ILE A 63 -2.58 0.25 5.70
CA ILE A 63 -1.62 -0.74 6.18
C ILE A 63 -2.09 -2.10 5.70
N ALA A 64 -1.49 -2.61 4.62
CA ALA A 64 -1.69 -3.98 4.20
C ALA A 64 -0.68 -4.86 4.93
N PHE A 65 -1.12 -5.95 5.56
CA PHE A 65 -0.20 -6.80 6.30
C PHE A 65 -0.58 -8.28 6.26
N LYS A 66 0.43 -9.14 6.12
CA LYS A 66 0.35 -10.58 6.30
C LYS A 66 0.74 -10.91 7.73
N ARG A 67 -0.14 -11.61 8.46
CA ARG A 67 0.16 -12.15 9.79
C ARG A 67 0.26 -13.66 9.71
N VAL A 68 1.41 -14.20 10.08
CA VAL A 68 1.68 -15.64 10.19
C VAL A 68 1.60 -16.04 11.66
N ARG A 69 0.71 -16.97 11.98
CA ARG A 69 0.55 -17.51 13.35
C ARG A 69 1.52 -18.67 13.60
N PRO A 70 1.75 -19.04 14.88
CA PRO A 70 2.65 -20.16 15.23
C PRO A 70 2.25 -21.51 14.64
N ASP A 71 0.98 -21.70 14.30
CA ASP A 71 0.45 -22.91 13.64
C ASP A 71 0.71 -22.95 12.12
N GLY A 72 1.39 -21.93 11.57
CA GLY A 72 1.67 -21.78 10.14
C GLY A 72 0.52 -21.19 9.32
N THR A 73 -0.63 -20.90 9.92
CA THR A 73 -1.71 -20.21 9.23
C THR A 73 -1.33 -18.75 8.96
N ALA A 74 -1.70 -18.23 7.80
CA ALA A 74 -1.44 -16.86 7.44
C ALA A 74 -2.68 -16.18 6.86
N HIS A 75 -2.91 -14.94 7.27
CA HIS A 75 -3.99 -14.10 6.73
C HIS A 75 -3.44 -12.74 6.33
N ILE A 76 -4.01 -12.16 5.27
CA ILE A 76 -3.66 -10.84 4.78
C ILE A 76 -4.83 -9.90 4.99
N TYR A 77 -4.57 -8.81 5.70
CA TYR A 77 -5.55 -7.79 6.03
C TYR A 77 -5.15 -6.45 5.44
N LEU A 78 -6.14 -5.59 5.23
CA LEU A 78 -5.95 -4.17 4.96
C LEU A 78 -6.57 -3.37 6.10
N ARG A 79 -5.76 -2.59 6.81
CA ARG A 79 -6.24 -1.64 7.82
C ARG A 79 -6.20 -0.23 7.25
N LEU A 80 -7.32 0.49 7.37
CA LEU A 80 -7.47 1.88 6.99
C LEU A 80 -7.71 2.68 8.26
N VAL A 81 -6.91 3.73 8.49
CA VAL A 81 -7.00 4.59 9.68
C VAL A 81 -7.08 6.04 9.23
N GLY A 82 -8.21 6.69 9.49
CA GLY A 82 -8.40 8.13 9.29
C GLY A 82 -7.90 8.93 10.48
N PHE A 83 -8.05 10.26 10.42
CA PHE A 83 -7.80 11.09 11.58
C PHE A 83 -8.99 10.95 12.57
N PRO A 84 -8.74 10.92 13.89
CA PRO A 84 -9.83 10.81 14.85
C PRO A 84 -10.89 11.89 14.70
N GLY A 85 -12.14 11.46 14.56
CA GLY A 85 -13.30 12.34 14.39
C GLY A 85 -13.55 12.85 12.98
N THR A 86 -12.77 12.44 11.96
CA THR A 86 -13.03 12.81 10.55
C THR A 86 -13.88 11.81 9.79
N ALA A 87 -14.05 10.60 10.33
CA ALA A 87 -14.86 9.56 9.71
C ALA A 87 -15.62 8.75 10.75
N ASP A 88 -16.84 8.37 10.39
CA ASP A 88 -17.67 7.44 11.15
C ASP A 88 -18.03 6.24 10.27
N LEU A 89 -17.15 5.25 10.26
CA LEU A 89 -17.23 4.10 9.35
C LEU A 89 -18.38 3.16 9.73
N ASP A 90 -19.11 2.71 8.72
CA ASP A 90 -20.14 1.68 8.89
C ASP A 90 -19.52 0.27 8.82
N HIS A 91 -19.20 -0.29 9.98
CA HIS A 91 -18.63 -1.63 10.13
C HIS A 91 -19.59 -2.78 9.78
N SER A 92 -20.86 -2.50 9.48
CA SER A 92 -21.79 -3.53 8.99
C SER A 92 -21.62 -3.83 7.50
N GLN A 93 -20.92 -2.94 6.77
CA GLN A 93 -20.74 -3.01 5.33
C GLN A 93 -19.29 -3.32 4.95
N PRO A 94 -19.07 -4.06 3.84
CA PRO A 94 -17.73 -4.39 3.38
C PRO A 94 -17.04 -3.16 2.76
N LEU A 95 -15.71 -3.21 2.71
CA LEU A 95 -14.94 -2.32 1.85
C LEU A 95 -15.19 -2.70 0.40
N THR A 96 -15.45 -1.69 -0.44
CA THR A 96 -15.57 -1.88 -1.89
C THR A 96 -14.26 -1.46 -2.58
N LEU A 97 -13.78 -2.30 -3.50
CA LEU A 97 -12.57 -2.07 -4.29
C LEU A 97 -12.96 -2.03 -5.77
N THR A 98 -12.82 -0.87 -6.40
CA THR A 98 -13.20 -0.66 -7.81
C THR A 98 -11.96 -0.36 -8.64
N SER A 99 -11.68 -1.18 -9.66
CA SER A 99 -10.61 -0.89 -10.60
C SER A 99 -11.03 0.25 -11.54
N SER A 100 -10.06 0.96 -12.11
CA SER A 100 -10.35 2.00 -13.13
C SER A 100 -11.02 1.45 -14.40
N LEU A 101 -11.08 0.11 -14.57
CA LEU A 101 -11.82 -0.57 -15.64
C LEU A 101 -13.26 -0.95 -15.23
N GLY A 102 -13.71 -0.57 -14.03
CA GLY A 102 -15.06 -0.82 -13.52
C GLY A 102 -15.27 -2.18 -12.86
N LYS A 103 -14.23 -3.01 -12.72
CA LYS A 103 -14.32 -4.28 -11.98
C LYS A 103 -14.42 -3.97 -10.48
N THR A 104 -15.44 -4.51 -9.84
CA THR A 104 -15.68 -4.30 -8.40
C THR A 104 -15.48 -5.59 -7.63
N LEU A 105 -14.77 -5.51 -6.50
CA LEU A 105 -14.57 -6.57 -5.52
C LEU A 105 -14.94 -6.04 -4.14
N THR A 106 -15.21 -6.93 -3.19
CA THR A 106 -15.51 -6.57 -1.80
C THR A 106 -14.60 -7.31 -0.84
N ALA A 107 -14.18 -6.62 0.23
CA ALA A 107 -13.44 -7.19 1.34
C ALA A 107 -14.29 -7.08 2.61
N ALA A 108 -14.49 -8.19 3.30
CA ALA A 108 -15.31 -8.23 4.50
C ALA A 108 -14.68 -7.40 5.63
N ASP A 109 -15.49 -6.63 6.35
CA ASP A 109 -15.04 -5.95 7.57
C ASP A 109 -14.82 -6.99 8.68
N VAL A 110 -13.62 -6.97 9.25
CA VAL A 110 -13.15 -7.82 10.35
C VAL A 110 -12.56 -6.95 11.47
N SER A 111 -13.04 -5.71 11.61
CA SER A 111 -12.57 -4.74 12.61
C SER A 111 -12.85 -5.23 14.03
N GLN A 112 -13.87 -6.07 14.22
CA GLN A 112 -14.16 -6.71 15.51
C GLN A 112 -13.01 -7.59 16.00
N ASP A 113 -12.22 -8.17 15.08
CA ASP A 113 -11.10 -9.06 15.42
C ASP A 113 -9.86 -8.27 15.88
N MET A 114 -9.88 -6.93 15.78
CA MET A 114 -8.80 -6.06 16.24
C MET A 114 -8.77 -5.90 17.76
N PHE A 115 -9.91 -6.09 18.43
CA PHE A 115 -10.08 -5.78 19.84
C PHE A 115 -10.62 -7.00 20.59
N THR A 116 -10.07 -7.26 21.78
CA THR A 116 -10.61 -8.29 22.69
C THR A 116 -11.99 -7.89 23.21
N ASP A 117 -12.22 -6.59 23.36
CA ASP A 117 -13.50 -5.99 23.73
C ASP A 117 -14.12 -5.30 22.51
N LYS A 118 -15.24 -5.86 22.03
CA LYS A 118 -15.93 -5.37 20.83
C LYS A 118 -16.55 -3.98 21.01
N THR A 119 -16.66 -3.48 22.23
CA THR A 119 -17.15 -2.11 22.49
C THR A 119 -16.09 -1.04 22.20
N GLN A 120 -14.84 -1.46 21.94
CA GLN A 120 -13.70 -0.56 21.67
C GLN A 120 -13.44 -0.34 20.18
N ILE A 121 -14.31 -0.82 19.29
CA ILE A 121 -14.19 -0.56 17.85
C ILE A 121 -14.25 0.94 17.64
N LYS A 122 -13.16 1.48 17.11
CA LYS A 122 -13.08 2.90 16.79
C LYS A 122 -13.69 3.14 15.42
N THR A 123 -14.48 4.20 15.32
CA THR A 123 -15.22 4.57 14.11
C THR A 123 -14.35 5.19 13.02
N ASP A 124 -13.13 5.63 13.37
CA ASP A 124 -12.15 6.24 12.47
C ASP A 124 -11.19 5.22 11.82
N MET A 125 -11.39 3.93 12.05
CA MET A 125 -10.54 2.87 11.47
C MET A 125 -11.32 1.62 11.13
N GLY A 126 -10.97 1.00 10.00
CA GLY A 126 -11.51 -0.29 9.59
C GLY A 126 -10.39 -1.29 9.28
N GLN A 127 -10.64 -2.57 9.50
CA GLN A 127 -9.79 -3.66 9.05
C GLN A 127 -10.61 -4.62 8.19
N TYR A 128 -10.06 -4.94 7.02
CA TYR A 128 -10.75 -5.73 6.01
C TYR A 128 -9.94 -6.97 5.62
N ASP A 129 -10.63 -8.09 5.40
CA ASP A 129 -10.00 -9.32 4.93
C ASP A 129 -9.70 -9.24 3.44
N LEU A 130 -8.40 -9.13 3.11
CA LEU A 130 -7.92 -9.00 1.74
C LEU A 130 -7.58 -10.36 1.13
N GLN A 131 -7.38 -11.40 1.96
CA GLN A 131 -6.97 -12.74 1.55
C GLN A 131 -7.77 -13.31 0.36
N PRO A 132 -9.12 -13.27 0.33
CA PRO A 132 -9.89 -13.91 -0.74
C PRO A 132 -9.83 -13.16 -2.08
N ILE A 133 -9.51 -11.86 -2.05
CA ILE A 133 -9.58 -11.00 -3.24
C ILE A 133 -8.22 -10.54 -3.77
N LEU A 134 -7.15 -10.69 -2.98
CA LEU A 134 -5.83 -10.12 -3.29
C LEU A 134 -5.29 -10.57 -4.66
N MET A 135 -5.44 -11.85 -5.00
CA MET A 135 -4.98 -12.40 -6.29
C MET A 135 -5.83 -11.96 -7.48
N GLN A 136 -7.04 -11.42 -7.23
CA GLN A 136 -7.93 -10.91 -8.25
C GLN A 136 -7.67 -9.43 -8.58
N LEU A 137 -6.85 -8.75 -7.76
CA LEU A 137 -6.41 -7.38 -7.98
C LEU A 137 -5.34 -7.34 -9.07
N GLU A 138 -5.52 -6.48 -10.06
CA GLU A 138 -4.59 -6.31 -11.17
C GLU A 138 -3.51 -5.28 -10.79
N SER A 139 -2.26 -5.72 -10.61
CA SER A 139 -1.17 -4.88 -10.09
C SER A 139 -0.78 -3.70 -10.99
N ALA A 140 -1.21 -3.70 -12.26
CA ALA A 140 -0.95 -2.63 -13.20
C ALA A 140 -2.07 -1.57 -13.24
N ILE A 141 -3.16 -1.78 -12.51
CA ILE A 141 -4.37 -0.97 -12.61
C ILE A 141 -4.61 -0.21 -11.30
N PRO A 142 -4.87 1.10 -11.35
CA PRO A 142 -5.27 1.87 -10.18
C PRO A 142 -6.57 1.34 -9.57
N LEU A 143 -6.66 1.43 -8.25
CA LEU A 143 -7.80 0.98 -7.47
C LEU A 143 -8.39 2.16 -6.71
N GLN A 144 -9.72 2.21 -6.64
CA GLN A 144 -10.44 3.09 -5.73
C GLN A 144 -11.02 2.23 -4.61
N LEU A 145 -10.70 2.59 -3.37
CA LEU A 145 -11.31 2.03 -2.18
C LEU A 145 -12.49 2.93 -1.80
N THR A 146 -13.65 2.34 -1.56
CA THR A 146 -14.82 3.05 -1.10
C THR A 146 -15.21 2.52 0.28
N LEU A 147 -15.06 3.37 1.29
CA LEU A 147 -15.46 3.07 2.66
C LEU A 147 -16.89 3.57 2.91
N PRO A 148 -17.78 2.71 3.43
CA PRO A 148 -19.12 3.12 3.84
C PRO A 148 -19.07 3.88 5.17
N THR A 149 -19.90 4.90 5.33
CA THR A 149 -20.03 5.69 6.57
C THR A 149 -21.46 5.68 7.10
N LEU A 150 -21.63 5.86 8.42
CA LEU A 150 -22.93 5.84 9.09
C LEU A 150 -23.85 7.01 8.70
N ASP A 151 -23.29 8.14 8.29
CA ASP A 151 -24.00 9.34 7.83
C ASP A 151 -24.49 9.23 6.37
N GLN A 152 -24.45 8.03 5.78
CA GLN A 152 -24.79 7.74 4.37
C GLN A 152 -23.84 8.35 3.34
N GLY A 153 -22.73 8.94 3.78
CA GLY A 153 -21.61 9.30 2.92
C GLY A 153 -20.81 8.09 2.44
N LYS A 154 -19.76 8.39 1.65
CA LYS A 154 -18.75 7.41 1.22
C LYS A 154 -17.42 8.12 1.14
N ILE A 155 -16.38 7.49 1.69
CA ILE A 155 -15.01 7.99 1.62
C ILE A 155 -14.30 7.23 0.50
N SER A 156 -13.67 7.96 -0.42
CA SER A 156 -13.02 7.40 -1.60
C SER A 156 -11.51 7.59 -1.55
N LEU A 157 -10.76 6.49 -1.43
CA LEU A 157 -9.29 6.52 -1.41
C LEU A 157 -8.73 5.96 -2.71
N ASN A 158 -7.92 6.76 -3.40
CA ASN A 158 -7.23 6.31 -4.61
C ASN A 158 -5.93 5.60 -4.28
N VAL A 159 -5.73 4.42 -4.87
CA VAL A 159 -4.57 3.55 -4.68
C VAL A 159 -3.84 3.41 -6.00
N SER A 160 -2.56 3.77 -6.01
CA SER A 160 -1.73 3.67 -7.22
C SER A 160 -1.37 2.22 -7.55
N PRO A 161 -1.10 1.89 -8.82
CA PRO A 161 -0.67 0.54 -9.23
C PRO A 161 0.54 0.02 -8.44
N THR A 162 1.48 0.91 -8.10
CA THR A 162 2.65 0.57 -7.28
C THR A 162 2.21 0.01 -5.94
N VAL A 163 1.27 0.65 -5.25
CA VAL A 163 0.76 0.19 -3.95
C VAL A 163 0.03 -1.14 -4.07
N VAL A 164 -0.77 -1.33 -5.12
CA VAL A 164 -1.47 -2.61 -5.39
C VAL A 164 -0.45 -3.74 -5.59
N LYS A 165 0.64 -3.47 -6.31
CA LYS A 165 1.74 -4.43 -6.49
C LYS A 165 2.42 -4.76 -5.17
N GLU A 166 2.66 -3.77 -4.30
CA GLU A 166 3.19 -4.03 -2.96
C GLU A 166 2.28 -4.95 -2.16
N TRP A 167 0.98 -4.66 -2.13
CA TRP A 167 0.01 -5.49 -1.40
C TRP A 167 0.00 -6.92 -1.89
N ARG A 168 0.08 -7.13 -3.21
CA ARG A 168 0.19 -8.48 -3.78
C ARG A 168 1.48 -9.18 -3.36
N SER A 169 2.63 -8.51 -3.35
CA SER A 169 3.89 -9.12 -2.92
C SER A 169 3.94 -9.58 -1.46
N LEU A 170 2.93 -9.26 -0.64
CA LEU A 170 2.75 -9.86 0.68
C LEU A 170 2.47 -11.37 0.59
N THR A 171 1.91 -11.88 -0.51
CA THR A 171 1.70 -13.33 -0.69
C THR A 171 3.02 -14.09 -0.77
N ASP A 172 4.07 -13.43 -1.26
CA ASP A 172 5.36 -14.04 -1.58
C ASP A 172 6.30 -14.07 -0.36
N GLN A 173 5.97 -13.34 0.70
CA GLN A 173 6.74 -13.33 1.95
C GLN A 173 6.55 -14.65 2.68
N LYS A 174 7.64 -15.25 3.16
CA LYS A 174 7.62 -16.56 3.85
C LYS A 174 7.61 -16.40 5.36
#